data_AF-A0A3M0A6Q6-F1
#
_entry.id   AF-A0A3M0A6Q6-F1
#
_cell.length_a   1.000
_cell.length_b   1.000
_cell.length_c   1.000
_cell.angle_alpha   90.00
_cell.angle_beta   90.00
_cell.angle_gamma   90.00
#
_symmetry.space_group_name_H-M   'P 1'
#
loop_
_entity.id
_entity.type
_entity.pdbx_description
1 polymer ?
#
loop_
_entity_poly.entity_id
_entity_poly.type
_entity_poly.pdbx_seq_one_letter_code
_entity_poly.pdbx_strand_id
1 'polypeptide(L)'
;MKKSFILFLILVVSNSFAQSINDYSAVIVPLKYDFLKEENQYRLNTLTKYNFINAGFVAFYAEETLPAEYNDRCSVLRANVEKENGFLVTKLYITLRDCNDKVVFKSAVGRSKEKEFKLAYADALNEAFKSIYDLQYKYSGVTVKTQEAVVQQTVIAPAVDKAIPAEVTKSAVILNDVNMLYAQATATGFQLIDSTPKVVMKLMKTSQPNSFIAIRDAIQGSLILKENQWFFEYYKNDQLVSERVNVKF
;
A
#
# COMPACT_ATOMS: atom_id res chain seq x y z
N MET A 1 -45.42 11.61 -32.86
CA MET A 1 -45.18 10.95 -31.56
C MET A 1 -44.07 9.89 -31.60
N LYS A 2 -44.17 8.75 -32.32
CA LYS A 2 -43.13 7.68 -32.27
C LYS A 2 -41.67 8.13 -32.46
N LYS A 3 -41.37 9.10 -33.34
CA LYS A 3 -39.99 9.59 -33.58
C LYS A 3 -39.34 10.27 -32.36
N SER A 4 -40.11 10.96 -31.52
CA SER A 4 -39.58 11.64 -30.31
C SER A 4 -39.15 10.66 -29.22
N PHE A 5 -39.81 9.50 -29.14
CA PHE A 5 -39.49 8.45 -28.16
C PHE A 5 -38.12 7.79 -28.45
N ILE A 6 -37.77 7.65 -29.74
CA ILE A 6 -36.47 7.12 -30.17
C ILE A 6 -35.33 8.06 -29.75
N LEU A 7 -35.52 9.38 -29.85
CA LEU A 7 -34.52 10.37 -29.44
C LEU A 7 -34.21 10.31 -27.93
N PHE A 8 -35.22 10.03 -27.11
CA PHE A 8 -35.05 9.90 -25.66
C PHE A 8 -34.34 8.59 -25.27
N LEU A 9 -34.56 7.50 -26.03
CA LEU A 9 -33.94 6.20 -25.77
C LEU A 9 -32.41 6.19 -26.04
N ILE A 10 -31.96 6.97 -27.02
CA ILE A 10 -30.53 7.09 -27.40
C ILE A 10 -29.70 7.76 -26.29
N LEU A 11 -30.31 8.62 -25.47
CA LEU A 11 -29.62 9.35 -24.40
C LEU A 11 -29.31 8.49 -23.16
N VAL A 12 -29.86 7.27 -23.08
CA VAL A 12 -29.69 6.34 -21.94
C VAL A 12 -28.47 5.41 -22.11
N VAL A 13 -27.94 5.28 -23.34
CA VAL A 13 -26.94 4.23 -23.66
C VAL A 13 -25.49 4.64 -23.44
N SER A 14 -25.21 5.93 -23.14
CA SER A 14 -23.85 6.42 -22.86
C SER A 14 -23.38 6.10 -21.43
N ASN A 15 -23.44 4.83 -21.05
CA ASN A 15 -22.79 4.33 -19.84
C ASN A 15 -21.28 4.21 -20.09
N SER A 16 -20.60 5.36 -19.98
CA SER A 16 -19.13 5.42 -19.99
C SER A 16 -18.57 4.49 -18.91
N PHE A 17 -17.57 3.68 -19.25
CA PHE A 17 -16.88 2.82 -18.29
C PHE A 17 -16.32 3.68 -17.15
N ALA A 18 -16.95 3.57 -15.98
CA ALA A 18 -16.46 4.19 -14.76
C ALA A 18 -15.27 3.36 -14.25
N GLN A 19 -14.07 3.94 -14.28
CA GLN A 19 -12.90 3.38 -13.61
C GLN A 19 -13.23 3.26 -12.12
N SER A 20 -13.06 2.07 -11.53
CA SER A 20 -13.33 1.89 -10.11
C SER A 20 -12.20 2.50 -9.29
N ILE A 21 -12.53 3.08 -8.14
CA ILE A 21 -11.52 3.55 -7.17
C ILE A 21 -10.67 2.37 -6.70
N ASN A 22 -11.26 1.16 -6.69
CA ASN A 22 -10.59 -0.10 -6.36
C ASN A 22 -9.54 -0.56 -7.39
N ASP A 23 -9.49 0.01 -8.60
CA ASP A 23 -8.53 -0.41 -9.64
C ASP A 23 -7.16 0.27 -9.48
N TYR A 24 -7.07 1.30 -8.63
CA TYR A 24 -5.83 1.98 -8.30
C TYR A 24 -5.21 1.36 -7.05
N SER A 25 -3.90 1.12 -7.06
CA SER A 25 -3.18 0.38 -6.01
C SER A 25 -2.80 1.24 -4.81
N ALA A 26 -2.59 2.54 -5.01
CA ALA A 26 -2.13 3.48 -3.99
C ALA A 26 -2.64 4.92 -4.20
N VAL A 27 -2.40 5.77 -3.20
CA VAL A 27 -2.72 7.20 -3.19
C VAL A 27 -1.48 8.03 -2.85
N ILE A 28 -1.18 9.02 -3.68
CA ILE A 28 -0.19 10.08 -3.41
C ILE A 28 -0.89 11.25 -2.73
N VAL A 29 -0.36 11.67 -1.59
CA VAL A 29 -0.75 12.86 -0.83
C VAL A 29 0.32 13.95 -1.04
N PRO A 30 -0.03 15.19 -1.41
CA PRO A 30 0.97 16.26 -1.53
C PRO A 30 1.51 16.66 -0.16
N LEU A 31 2.66 17.35 -0.12
CA LEU A 31 3.22 17.88 1.13
C LEU A 31 2.52 19.17 1.60
N LYS A 32 1.81 19.87 0.70
CA LYS A 32 1.09 21.12 0.93
C LYS A 32 -0.23 21.13 0.15
N TYR A 33 -1.21 21.91 0.62
CA TYR A 33 -2.46 22.19 -0.10
C TYR A 33 -2.55 23.67 -0.47
N ASP A 34 -3.23 23.99 -1.58
CA ASP A 34 -3.26 25.35 -2.18
C ASP A 34 -3.82 26.43 -1.24
N PHE A 35 -4.69 26.05 -0.30
CA PHE A 35 -5.28 26.95 0.70
C PHE A 35 -4.41 27.17 1.96
N LEU A 36 -3.22 26.55 2.02
CA LEU A 36 -2.26 26.64 3.12
C LEU A 36 -1.01 27.42 2.70
N LYS A 37 -0.31 28.01 3.68
CA LYS A 37 0.93 28.76 3.44
C LYS A 37 2.15 27.85 3.53
N GLU A 38 2.14 26.93 4.49
CA GLU A 38 3.26 26.05 4.84
C GLU A 38 2.95 24.59 4.47
N GLU A 39 4.00 23.78 4.31
CA GLU A 39 3.88 22.32 4.18
C GLU A 39 3.36 21.71 5.48
N ASN A 40 2.48 20.71 5.35
CA ASN A 40 1.86 20.00 6.46
C ASN A 40 1.26 20.93 7.54
N GLN A 41 0.84 22.14 7.16
CA GLN A 41 0.29 23.13 8.09
C GLN A 41 -0.92 22.53 8.82
N TYR A 42 -1.02 22.77 10.13
CA TYR A 42 -1.99 22.12 11.03
C TYR A 42 -1.90 20.58 11.12
N ARG A 43 -0.86 19.95 10.57
CA ARG A 43 -0.67 18.50 10.36
C ARG A 43 -1.66 17.87 9.37
N LEU A 44 -2.27 18.65 8.48
CA LEU A 44 -3.31 18.18 7.56
C LEU A 44 -2.81 17.09 6.60
N ASN A 45 -1.63 17.25 6.01
CA ASN A 45 -1.08 16.29 5.05
C ASN A 45 -0.76 14.93 5.73
N THR A 46 -0.27 14.96 6.98
CA THR A 46 -0.14 13.76 7.82
C THR A 46 -1.49 13.13 8.16
N LEU A 47 -2.50 13.93 8.53
CA LEU A 47 -3.84 13.41 8.83
C LEU A 47 -4.51 12.80 7.59
N THR A 48 -4.32 13.38 6.41
CA THR A 48 -4.76 12.81 5.14
C THR A 48 -4.09 11.46 4.85
N LYS A 49 -2.76 11.35 4.97
CA LYS A 49 -2.04 10.09 4.75
C LYS A 49 -2.48 9.01 5.74
N TYR A 50 -2.63 9.38 7.02
CA TYR A 50 -3.13 8.49 8.08
C TYR A 50 -4.55 7.98 7.80
N ASN A 51 -5.48 8.86 7.44
CA ASN A 51 -6.86 8.47 7.14
C ASN A 51 -6.98 7.61 5.87
N PHE A 52 -6.16 7.82 4.85
CA PHE A 52 -6.10 6.91 3.69
C PHE A 52 -5.62 5.50 4.07
N ILE A 53 -4.59 5.39 4.93
CA ILE A 53 -4.11 4.11 5.44
C ILE A 53 -5.19 3.40 6.26
N ASN A 54 -5.90 4.12 7.14
CA ASN A 54 -7.04 3.58 7.88
C ASN A 54 -8.21 3.15 6.97
N ALA A 55 -8.37 3.78 5.80
CA ALA A 55 -9.36 3.42 4.79
C ALA A 55 -8.91 2.26 3.88
N GLY A 56 -7.75 1.65 4.15
CA GLY A 56 -7.24 0.48 3.43
C GLY A 56 -6.34 0.79 2.22
N PHE A 57 -6.08 2.07 1.91
CA PHE A 57 -5.19 2.46 0.81
C PHE A 57 -3.72 2.41 1.23
N VAL A 58 -2.83 1.99 0.33
CA VAL A 58 -1.40 2.29 0.46
C VAL A 58 -1.22 3.78 0.14
N ALA A 59 -0.67 4.56 1.08
CA ALA A 59 -0.54 6.02 0.91
C ALA A 59 0.93 6.48 1.02
N PHE A 60 1.35 7.30 0.06
CA PHE A 60 2.69 7.90 -0.04
C PHE A 60 2.61 9.44 -0.05
N TYR A 61 3.69 10.13 0.26
CA TYR A 61 3.81 11.56 -0.07
C TYR A 61 4.37 11.76 -1.48
N ALA A 62 4.05 12.90 -2.11
CA ALA A 62 4.42 13.19 -3.50
C ALA A 62 5.94 13.21 -3.81
N GLU A 63 6.79 13.35 -2.80
CA GLU A 63 8.26 13.40 -2.92
C GLU A 63 8.95 12.19 -2.25
N GLU A 64 8.18 11.20 -1.76
CA GLU A 64 8.74 9.94 -1.28
C GLU A 64 9.15 9.04 -2.46
N THR A 65 10.25 8.31 -2.30
CA THR A 65 10.69 7.31 -3.29
C THR A 65 9.73 6.12 -3.31
N LEU A 66 8.86 6.06 -4.31
CA LEU A 66 7.90 4.97 -4.51
C LEU A 66 8.63 3.63 -4.76
N PRO A 67 8.21 2.52 -4.12
CA PRO A 67 8.65 1.18 -4.50
C PRO A 67 8.28 0.88 -5.96
N ALA A 68 9.04 0.02 -6.63
CA ALA A 68 8.84 -0.32 -8.04
C ALA A 68 7.42 -0.84 -8.38
N GLU A 69 6.72 -1.42 -7.40
CA GLU A 69 5.32 -1.86 -7.46
C GLU A 69 4.32 -0.71 -7.72
N TYR A 70 4.64 0.51 -7.32
CA TYR A 70 3.79 1.72 -7.43
C TYR A 70 4.35 2.76 -8.41
N ASN A 71 5.33 2.36 -9.23
CA ASN A 71 6.02 3.28 -10.15
C ASN A 71 5.23 3.59 -11.44
N ASP A 72 4.14 2.85 -11.72
CA ASP A 72 3.21 3.20 -12.79
C ASP A 72 2.32 4.38 -12.36
N ARG A 73 2.56 5.54 -12.97
CA ARG A 73 1.84 6.80 -12.73
C ARG A 73 0.31 6.69 -12.86
N CYS A 74 -0.22 5.73 -13.65
CA CYS A 74 -1.65 5.54 -13.85
C CYS A 74 -2.28 4.49 -12.92
N SER A 75 -1.47 3.69 -12.22
CA SER A 75 -1.94 2.78 -11.15
C SER A 75 -2.17 3.50 -9.81
N VAL A 76 -1.71 4.74 -9.67
CA VAL A 76 -1.72 5.51 -8.41
C VAL A 76 -2.55 6.78 -8.54
N LEU A 77 -3.43 7.02 -7.56
CA LEU A 77 -4.26 8.23 -7.51
C LEU A 77 -3.52 9.41 -6.88
N ARG A 78 -3.82 10.63 -7.32
CA ARG A 78 -3.42 11.88 -6.64
C ARG A 78 -4.57 12.37 -5.78
N ALA A 79 -4.38 12.45 -4.47
CA ALA A 79 -5.32 13.08 -3.56
C ALA A 79 -5.07 14.59 -3.48
N ASN A 80 -6.12 15.40 -3.46
CA ASN A 80 -6.05 16.79 -3.02
C ASN A 80 -7.12 17.06 -1.95
N VAL A 81 -6.86 18.04 -1.09
CA VAL A 81 -7.83 18.58 -0.15
C VAL A 81 -8.15 20.00 -0.60
N GLU A 82 -9.42 20.24 -0.92
CA GLU A 82 -9.90 21.49 -1.51
C GLU A 82 -10.85 22.18 -0.50
N LYS A 83 -10.72 23.50 -0.34
CA LYS A 83 -11.45 24.30 0.66
C LYS A 83 -12.63 25.04 0.03
N GLU A 84 -13.80 24.95 0.65
CA GLU A 84 -14.95 25.80 0.27
C GLU A 84 -15.06 27.05 1.14
N ASN A 85 -15.68 28.09 0.58
CA ASN A 85 -16.06 29.28 1.33
C ASN A 85 -17.22 28.98 2.30
N GLY A 86 -17.07 29.44 3.54
CA GLY A 86 -18.07 29.33 4.61
C GLY A 86 -17.93 30.49 5.59
N PHE A 87 -19.04 31.12 5.96
CA PHE A 87 -19.06 32.15 6.99
C PHE A 87 -19.00 31.50 8.37
N LEU A 88 -17.92 31.79 9.14
CA LEU A 88 -17.64 31.22 10.46
C LEU A 88 -17.67 29.67 10.53
N VAL A 89 -17.45 29.00 9.39
CA VAL A 89 -17.43 27.54 9.27
C VAL A 89 -16.31 27.14 8.32
N THR A 90 -15.38 26.32 8.81
CA THR A 90 -14.36 25.68 7.98
C THR A 90 -15.02 24.55 7.19
N LYS A 91 -14.82 24.52 5.87
CA LYS A 91 -15.33 23.48 4.97
C LYS A 91 -14.20 22.89 4.14
N LEU A 92 -14.10 21.58 4.09
CA LEU A 92 -13.14 20.84 3.25
C LEU A 92 -13.85 19.74 2.46
N TYR A 93 -13.33 19.41 1.29
CA TYR A 93 -13.62 18.16 0.60
C TYR A 93 -12.35 17.59 0.00
N ILE A 94 -12.38 16.30 -0.34
CA ILE A 94 -11.25 15.55 -0.85
C ILE A 94 -11.56 15.19 -2.29
N THR A 95 -10.58 15.37 -3.20
CA THR A 95 -10.66 14.86 -4.57
C THR A 95 -9.58 13.80 -4.78
N LEU A 96 -9.92 12.74 -5.51
CA LEU A 96 -8.96 11.76 -6.05
C LEU A 96 -8.92 11.92 -7.56
N ARG A 97 -7.71 11.97 -8.12
CA ARG A 97 -7.47 12.20 -9.55
C ARG A 97 -6.60 11.10 -10.14
N ASP A 98 -6.85 10.76 -11.40
CA ASP A 98 -6.03 9.80 -12.16
C ASP A 98 -4.71 10.43 -12.65
N CYS A 99 -3.96 9.69 -13.46
CA CYS A 99 -2.72 10.19 -14.05
C CYS A 99 -2.89 11.40 -15.00
N ASN A 100 -4.11 11.61 -15.52
CA ASN A 100 -4.54 12.67 -16.44
C ASN A 100 -5.22 13.84 -15.69
N ASP A 101 -5.12 13.86 -14.35
CA ASP A 101 -5.69 14.85 -13.42
C ASP A 101 -7.23 14.95 -13.43
N LYS A 102 -7.90 13.97 -14.08
CA LYS A 102 -9.36 13.78 -14.09
C LYS A 102 -9.80 13.28 -12.73
N VAL A 103 -10.78 13.96 -12.13
CA VAL A 103 -11.37 13.57 -10.84
C VAL A 103 -12.14 12.25 -11.01
N VAL A 104 -11.68 11.19 -10.34
CA VAL A 104 -12.37 9.88 -10.27
C VAL A 104 -13.29 9.80 -9.06
N PHE A 105 -13.00 10.57 -8.00
CA PHE A 105 -13.83 10.64 -6.80
C PHE A 105 -13.78 12.03 -6.16
N LYS A 106 -14.91 12.47 -5.59
CA LYS A 106 -15.01 13.65 -4.73
C LYS A 106 -15.87 13.30 -3.52
N SER A 107 -15.34 13.59 -2.31
CA SER A 107 -16.05 13.33 -1.06
C SER A 107 -17.25 14.26 -0.86
N ALA A 108 -18.10 13.96 0.13
CA ALA A 108 -18.96 14.98 0.72
C ALA A 108 -18.11 16.11 1.35
N VAL A 109 -18.72 17.29 1.50
CA VAL A 109 -18.08 18.46 2.14
C VAL A 109 -18.19 18.32 3.65
N GLY A 110 -17.07 18.02 4.31
CA GLY A 110 -16.94 18.01 5.76
C GLY A 110 -16.79 19.41 6.34
N ARG A 111 -17.29 19.62 7.56
CA ARG A 111 -17.47 20.96 8.14
C ARG A 111 -17.09 21.00 9.61
N SER A 112 -16.46 22.08 10.05
CA SER A 112 -16.30 22.39 11.48
C SER A 112 -16.68 23.82 11.81
N LYS A 113 -17.24 23.97 13.02
CA LYS A 113 -17.62 25.24 13.64
C LYS A 113 -16.57 25.70 14.67
N GLU A 114 -15.49 24.95 14.84
CA GLU A 114 -14.44 25.31 15.78
C GLU A 114 -13.72 26.60 15.38
N LYS A 115 -13.28 27.33 16.40
CA LYS A 115 -12.66 28.66 16.24
C LYS A 115 -11.14 28.61 16.17
N GLU A 116 -10.54 27.55 16.72
CA GLU A 116 -9.11 27.29 16.60
C GLU A 116 -8.87 26.56 15.26
N PHE A 117 -7.95 27.06 14.44
CA PHE A 117 -7.78 26.61 13.06
C PHE A 117 -7.31 25.15 12.96
N LYS A 118 -6.41 24.70 13.83
CA LYS A 118 -5.87 23.33 13.78
C LYS A 118 -6.96 22.29 14.04
N LEU A 119 -7.80 22.52 15.04
CA LEU A 119 -9.01 21.72 15.30
C LEU A 119 -10.00 21.83 14.13
N ALA A 120 -10.38 23.05 13.74
CA ALA A 120 -11.41 23.27 12.72
C ALA A 120 -11.07 22.65 11.35
N TYR A 121 -9.80 22.66 10.95
CA TYR A 121 -9.35 21.98 9.73
C TYR A 121 -9.27 20.45 9.91
N ALA A 122 -8.81 19.95 11.06
CA ALA A 122 -8.76 18.50 11.32
C ALA A 122 -10.16 17.87 11.36
N ASP A 123 -11.11 18.49 12.04
CA ASP A 123 -12.51 18.07 12.11
C ASP A 123 -13.18 18.04 10.73
N ALA A 124 -13.04 19.12 9.97
CA ALA A 124 -13.61 19.23 8.63
C ALA A 124 -13.01 18.18 7.66
N LEU A 125 -11.71 17.87 7.80
CA LEU A 125 -11.05 16.81 7.04
C LEU A 125 -11.57 15.42 7.45
N ASN A 126 -11.66 15.16 8.75
CA ASN A 126 -12.16 13.89 9.29
C ASN A 126 -13.64 13.64 8.91
N GLU A 127 -14.46 14.69 8.82
CA GLU A 127 -15.82 14.56 8.30
C GLU A 127 -15.85 14.29 6.80
N ALA A 128 -15.01 14.95 6.00
CA ALA A 128 -14.90 14.66 4.56
C ALA A 128 -14.44 13.22 4.29
N PHE A 129 -13.56 12.68 5.15
CA PHE A 129 -13.09 11.30 5.07
C PHE A 129 -14.16 10.23 5.34
N LYS A 130 -15.31 10.57 5.96
CA LYS A 130 -16.43 9.62 6.13
C LYS A 130 -16.81 9.00 4.78
N SER A 131 -16.98 9.83 3.75
CA SER A 131 -17.31 9.37 2.39
C SER A 131 -16.23 8.52 1.71
N ILE A 132 -15.02 8.44 2.26
CA ILE A 132 -13.94 7.56 1.78
C ILE A 132 -13.96 6.23 2.55
N TYR A 133 -14.19 6.27 3.87
CA TYR A 133 -14.46 5.07 4.66
C TYR A 133 -15.74 4.34 4.17
N ASP A 134 -16.77 5.09 3.76
CA ASP A 134 -18.02 4.56 3.19
C ASP A 134 -17.82 3.78 1.88
N LEU A 135 -16.70 4.00 1.15
CA LEU A 135 -16.36 3.23 -0.06
C LEU A 135 -15.97 1.78 0.24
N GLN A 136 -15.52 1.50 1.47
CA GLN A 136 -14.97 0.20 1.89
C GLN A 136 -13.92 -0.33 0.89
N TYR A 137 -12.99 0.55 0.49
CA TYR A 137 -11.99 0.29 -0.56
C TYR A 137 -11.24 -1.02 -0.36
N LYS A 138 -11.13 -1.79 -1.44
CA LYS A 138 -10.34 -3.01 -1.54
C LYS A 138 -9.76 -3.09 -2.95
N TYR A 139 -8.44 -3.09 -3.05
CA TYR A 139 -7.74 -3.17 -4.34
C TYR A 139 -8.22 -4.39 -5.14
N SER A 140 -8.63 -4.18 -6.40
CA SER A 140 -9.18 -5.22 -7.27
C SER A 140 -8.12 -6.18 -7.83
N GLY A 141 -6.84 -5.87 -7.64
CA GLY A 141 -5.72 -6.59 -8.26
C GLY A 141 -5.53 -6.29 -9.74
N VAL A 142 -6.41 -5.48 -10.34
CA VAL A 142 -6.35 -5.09 -11.76
C VAL A 142 -5.41 -3.91 -11.92
N THR A 143 -4.19 -4.14 -12.42
CA THR A 143 -3.36 -3.04 -12.92
C THR A 143 -4.10 -2.33 -14.06
N VAL A 144 -4.37 -1.02 -13.93
CA VAL A 144 -5.03 -0.20 -14.97
C VAL A 144 -4.10 0.00 -16.18
N LYS A 145 -3.94 -1.07 -16.96
CA LYS A 145 -3.34 -1.01 -18.28
C LYS A 145 -4.36 -0.40 -19.24
N THR A 146 -4.26 0.92 -19.42
CA THR A 146 -4.78 1.60 -20.61
C THR A 146 -4.36 0.81 -21.84
N GLN A 147 -5.32 0.45 -22.69
CA GLN A 147 -5.06 -0.38 -23.87
C GLN A 147 -4.37 0.45 -24.97
N GLU A 148 -3.04 0.51 -24.91
CA GLU A 148 -2.21 0.84 -26.07
C GLU A 148 -1.73 -0.43 -26.78
N ALA A 149 -1.30 -0.28 -28.03
CA ALA A 149 -1.44 -1.33 -29.05
C ALA A 149 -0.49 -2.53 -28.89
N VAL A 150 -0.93 -3.67 -29.43
CA VAL A 150 -0.14 -4.90 -29.54
C VAL A 150 1.10 -4.68 -30.40
N VAL A 151 2.28 -4.87 -29.82
CA VAL A 151 3.50 -5.25 -30.54
C VAL A 151 4.00 -6.55 -29.95
N GLN A 152 3.96 -7.61 -30.76
CA GLN A 152 4.53 -8.92 -30.40
C GLN A 152 6.04 -8.89 -30.62
N GLN A 153 6.84 -9.32 -29.63
CA GLN A 153 8.19 -9.79 -29.92
C GLN A 153 8.60 -10.97 -29.02
N THR A 154 8.32 -12.15 -29.57
CA THR A 154 9.02 -13.44 -29.49
C THR A 154 10.02 -13.67 -28.35
N VAL A 155 9.72 -14.70 -27.54
CA VAL A 155 10.67 -15.34 -26.61
C VAL A 155 11.89 -15.93 -27.33
N ILE A 156 13.08 -15.75 -26.75
CA ILE A 156 14.26 -16.59 -27.04
C ILE A 156 14.91 -16.94 -25.70
N ALA A 157 15.07 -18.24 -25.44
CA ALA A 157 15.83 -18.75 -24.32
C ALA A 157 17.12 -19.42 -24.82
N PRO A 158 18.19 -19.37 -24.02
CA PRO A 158 19.18 -20.45 -23.96
C PRO A 158 19.13 -21.14 -22.59
N ALA A 159 19.54 -22.41 -22.56
CA ALA A 159 19.68 -23.21 -21.34
C ALA A 159 20.92 -24.12 -21.49
N VAL A 160 21.37 -24.72 -20.37
CA VAL A 160 22.33 -25.86 -20.32
C VAL A 160 23.79 -25.45 -20.69
N ASP A 161 24.88 -25.81 -19.97
CA ASP A 161 25.06 -26.67 -18.78
C ASP A 161 26.36 -26.32 -17.99
N LYS A 162 26.45 -26.78 -16.71
CA LYS A 162 27.57 -27.61 -16.15
C LYS A 162 27.66 -27.65 -14.61
N ALA A 163 27.71 -28.88 -14.06
CA ALA A 163 28.20 -29.26 -12.72
C ALA A 163 29.73 -29.57 -12.74
N ILE A 164 30.49 -30.13 -11.77
CA ILE A 164 30.35 -30.85 -10.46
C ILE A 164 31.80 -30.92 -9.82
N PRO A 165 32.18 -31.48 -8.62
CA PRO A 165 31.50 -32.03 -7.42
C PRO A 165 32.06 -31.45 -6.07
N ALA A 166 32.21 -32.28 -5.01
CA ALA A 166 33.00 -32.15 -3.75
C ALA A 166 32.51 -31.12 -2.70
N GLU A 167 32.05 -31.44 -1.46
CA GLU A 167 32.31 -32.55 -0.50
C GLU A 167 33.72 -32.49 0.15
N VAL A 168 33.96 -32.73 1.47
CA VAL A 168 33.19 -33.28 2.60
C VAL A 168 33.46 -32.45 3.89
N THR A 169 32.60 -32.43 4.92
CA THR A 169 32.75 -33.33 6.09
C THR A 169 31.52 -33.29 7.01
N LYS A 170 31.15 -34.45 7.58
CA LYS A 170 30.15 -34.57 8.67
C LYS A 170 30.84 -34.51 10.03
N SER A 171 30.20 -33.85 10.99
CA SER A 171 30.22 -34.24 12.41
C SER A 171 28.81 -34.02 12.97
N ALA A 172 28.31 -34.98 13.74
CA ALA A 172 26.90 -35.02 14.14
C ALA A 172 26.71 -34.64 15.61
N VAL A 173 25.63 -33.91 15.90
CA VAL A 173 24.93 -33.96 17.19
C VAL A 173 23.45 -34.18 16.86
N ILE A 174 22.86 -35.24 17.42
CA ILE A 174 21.46 -35.59 17.18
C ILE A 174 20.61 -34.96 18.28
N LEU A 175 19.78 -34.00 17.91
CA LEU A 175 18.51 -33.72 18.57
C LEU A 175 17.47 -33.44 17.49
N ASN A 176 16.25 -33.96 17.68
CA ASN A 176 15.19 -33.88 16.69
C ASN A 176 14.62 -32.46 16.63
N ASP A 177 14.73 -31.79 15.48
CA ASP A 177 13.81 -30.71 15.14
C ASP A 177 13.57 -30.69 13.62
N VAL A 178 12.32 -30.86 13.21
CA VAL A 178 11.89 -30.93 11.80
C VAL A 178 11.60 -29.52 11.24
N ASN A 179 11.95 -28.48 12.00
CA ASN A 179 11.58 -27.08 11.76
C ASN A 179 12.81 -26.15 11.71
N MET A 180 13.94 -26.62 11.16
CA MET A 180 15.14 -25.80 10.96
C MET A 180 15.08 -25.02 9.64
N LEU A 181 15.20 -23.70 9.71
CA LEU A 181 15.21 -22.79 8.55
C LEU A 181 16.63 -22.27 8.25
N TYR A 182 16.90 -21.98 6.98
CA TYR A 182 18.18 -21.44 6.51
C TYR A 182 18.00 -20.06 5.90
N ALA A 183 18.85 -19.09 6.26
CA ALA A 183 18.79 -17.74 5.72
C ALA A 183 19.61 -17.61 4.41
N GLN A 184 18.94 -17.32 3.31
CA GLN A 184 19.57 -16.90 2.05
C GLN A 184 19.64 -15.37 2.00
N ALA A 185 20.81 -14.80 1.75
CA ALA A 185 21.00 -13.34 1.69
C ALA A 185 20.28 -12.72 0.46
N THR A 186 19.74 -11.51 0.64
CA THR A 186 19.12 -10.71 -0.43
C THR A 186 19.56 -9.25 -0.35
N ALA A 187 19.24 -8.45 -1.36
CA ALA A 187 19.61 -7.03 -1.44
C ALA A 187 19.14 -6.20 -0.22
N THR A 188 18.01 -6.55 0.40
CA THR A 188 17.41 -5.81 1.54
C THR A 188 17.47 -6.57 2.87
N GLY A 189 17.94 -7.82 2.89
CA GLY A 189 17.97 -8.64 4.09
C GLY A 189 18.22 -10.11 3.79
N PHE A 190 17.26 -10.97 4.12
CA PHE A 190 17.34 -12.42 3.96
C PHE A 190 15.99 -13.02 3.58
N GLN A 191 16.00 -14.24 3.04
CA GLN A 191 14.82 -15.10 2.92
C GLN A 191 15.10 -16.38 3.72
N LEU A 192 14.15 -16.80 4.56
CA LEU A 192 14.25 -18.06 5.27
C LEU A 192 13.58 -19.14 4.44
N ILE A 193 14.37 -20.15 4.06
CA ILE A 193 13.90 -21.35 3.35
C ILE A 193 13.89 -22.56 4.28
N ASP A 194 12.97 -23.50 4.02
CA ASP A 194 13.00 -24.83 4.61
C ASP A 194 13.95 -25.77 3.83
N SER A 195 13.97 -27.06 4.21
CA SER A 195 14.75 -28.11 3.55
C SER A 195 14.22 -28.55 2.18
N THR A 196 13.11 -27.98 1.71
CA THR A 196 12.49 -28.21 0.38
C THR A 196 12.65 -26.98 -0.55
N PRO A 197 13.75 -26.22 -0.39
CA PRO A 197 13.94 -24.85 -0.87
C PRO A 197 12.73 -23.89 -0.91
N LYS A 198 11.69 -24.11 -0.10
CA LYS A 198 10.50 -23.26 -0.11
C LYS A 198 10.71 -22.07 0.82
N VAL A 199 10.41 -20.86 0.33
CA VAL A 199 10.45 -19.64 1.14
C VAL A 199 9.33 -19.68 2.18
N VAL A 200 9.71 -19.66 3.46
CA VAL A 200 8.82 -19.65 4.62
C VAL A 200 8.64 -18.24 5.18
N MET A 201 9.69 -17.42 5.17
CA MET A 201 9.65 -16.05 5.72
C MET A 201 10.60 -15.12 4.95
N LYS A 202 10.23 -13.85 4.80
CA LYS A 202 11.10 -12.78 4.29
C LYS A 202 11.55 -11.89 5.44
N LEU A 203 12.85 -11.57 5.50
CA LEU A 203 13.46 -10.70 6.50
C LEU A 203 14.06 -9.46 5.84
N MET A 204 13.80 -8.30 6.41
CA MET A 204 14.39 -7.01 6.00
C MET A 204 15.24 -6.45 7.15
N LYS A 205 16.44 -5.95 6.82
CA LYS A 205 17.36 -5.37 7.80
C LYS A 205 16.76 -4.11 8.44
N THR A 206 16.89 -3.99 9.75
CA THR A 206 16.64 -2.72 10.47
C THR A 206 17.97 -2.03 10.82
N SER A 207 17.90 -0.87 11.48
CA SER A 207 19.07 -0.23 12.09
C SER A 207 19.62 -0.97 13.31
N GLN A 208 18.90 -1.96 13.86
CA GLN A 208 19.33 -2.78 14.99
C GLN A 208 19.81 -4.15 14.49
N PRO A 209 21.06 -4.58 14.78
CA PRO A 209 21.58 -5.87 14.29
C PRO A 209 20.84 -7.09 14.86
N ASN A 210 20.15 -6.92 15.98
CA ASN A 210 19.41 -7.97 16.69
C ASN A 210 17.92 -8.03 16.32
N SER A 211 17.47 -7.27 15.31
CA SER A 211 16.06 -7.18 14.90
C SER A 211 15.92 -7.05 13.37
N PHE A 212 15.07 -7.90 12.80
CA PHE A 212 14.60 -7.79 11.42
C PHE A 212 13.11 -7.47 11.38
N ILE A 213 12.66 -6.76 10.35
CA ILE A 213 11.23 -6.78 9.98
C ILE A 213 10.99 -8.11 9.28
N ALA A 214 9.95 -8.82 9.68
CA ALA A 214 9.69 -10.19 9.26
C ALA A 214 8.28 -10.35 8.69
N ILE A 215 8.17 -11.03 7.55
CA ILE A 215 6.91 -11.30 6.86
C ILE A 215 6.80 -12.80 6.63
N ARG A 216 5.79 -13.43 7.22
CA ARG A 216 5.42 -14.85 7.01
C ARG A 216 4.01 -14.89 6.44
N ASP A 217 3.89 -15.33 5.19
CA ASP A 217 2.65 -15.26 4.41
C ASP A 217 2.02 -13.84 4.45
N ALA A 218 0.85 -13.69 5.08
CA ALA A 218 0.17 -12.40 5.28
C ALA A 218 0.46 -11.74 6.64
N ILE A 219 1.20 -12.39 7.53
CA ILE A 219 1.51 -11.89 8.88
C ILE A 219 2.82 -11.10 8.85
N GLN A 220 2.76 -9.83 9.25
CA GLN A 220 3.91 -8.97 9.46
C GLN A 220 4.24 -8.85 10.95
N GLY A 221 5.53 -8.79 11.28
CA GLY A 221 6.02 -8.70 12.65
C GLY A 221 7.52 -8.37 12.67
N SER A 222 8.18 -8.67 13.79
CA SER A 222 9.63 -8.54 13.93
C SER A 222 10.26 -9.88 14.30
N LEU A 223 11.41 -10.22 13.69
CA LEU A 223 12.25 -11.32 14.15
C LEU A 223 13.33 -10.74 15.07
N ILE A 224 13.25 -11.02 16.37
CA ILE A 224 14.09 -10.43 17.41
C ILE A 224 14.97 -11.50 18.06
N LEU A 225 16.25 -11.21 18.27
CA LEU A 225 17.17 -12.06 19.01
C LEU A 225 17.02 -11.79 20.52
N LYS A 226 16.53 -12.78 21.27
CA LYS A 226 16.42 -12.76 22.74
C LYS A 226 17.10 -14.01 23.30
N GLU A 227 17.97 -13.86 24.30
CA GLU A 227 18.67 -14.99 24.95
C GLU A 227 19.37 -15.96 23.96
N ASN A 228 19.98 -15.39 22.91
CA ASN A 228 20.62 -16.12 21.81
C ASN A 228 19.67 -17.05 21.00
N GLN A 229 18.36 -16.78 21.02
CA GLN A 229 17.32 -17.46 20.24
C GLN A 229 16.49 -16.41 19.46
N TRP A 230 16.02 -16.77 18.27
CA TRP A 230 15.19 -15.89 17.45
C TRP A 230 13.70 -16.10 17.73
N PHE A 231 12.97 -15.00 17.91
CA PHE A 231 11.53 -14.99 18.12
C PHE A 231 10.85 -14.12 17.07
N PHE A 232 9.84 -14.67 16.39
CA PHE A 232 8.95 -13.91 15.51
C PHE A 232 7.78 -13.39 16.35
N GLU A 233 7.75 -12.07 16.52
CA GLU A 233 6.78 -11.38 17.36
C GLU A 233 5.83 -10.54 16.49
N TYR A 234 4.54 -10.79 16.63
CA TYR A 234 3.49 -10.15 15.84
C TYR A 234 2.21 -9.99 16.65
N TYR A 235 1.34 -9.06 16.24
CA TYR A 235 0.04 -8.85 16.89
C TYR A 235 -1.05 -9.65 16.19
N LYS A 236 -1.93 -10.29 16.97
CA LYS A 236 -3.11 -11.01 16.49
C LYS A 236 -4.24 -10.78 17.49
N ASN A 237 -5.36 -10.19 17.02
CA ASN A 237 -6.48 -9.79 17.87
C ASN A 237 -6.03 -8.92 19.06
N ASP A 238 -5.19 -7.91 18.77
CA ASP A 238 -4.53 -7.00 19.73
C ASP A 238 -3.63 -7.65 20.81
N GLN A 239 -3.50 -8.98 20.80
CA GLN A 239 -2.55 -9.71 21.65
C GLN A 239 -1.20 -9.88 20.95
N LEU A 240 -0.11 -9.62 21.68
CA LEU A 240 1.25 -9.95 21.23
C LEU A 240 1.45 -11.47 21.26
N VAL A 241 1.73 -12.06 20.10
CA VAL A 241 2.16 -13.45 19.94
C VAL A 241 3.66 -13.46 19.69
N SER A 242 4.38 -14.35 20.38
CA SER A 242 5.83 -14.54 20.23
C SER A 242 6.12 -16.01 19.97
N GLU A 243 6.62 -16.32 18.78
CA GLU A 243 6.94 -17.68 18.35
C GLU A 243 8.44 -17.86 18.16
N ARG A 244 9.03 -18.89 18.79
CA ARG A 244 10.43 -19.23 18.54
C ARG A 244 10.65 -19.73 17.11
N VAL A 245 11.67 -19.21 16.44
CA VAL A 245 12.09 -19.59 15.08
C VAL A 245 13.49 -20.19 15.14
N ASN A 246 13.63 -21.47 14.80
CA ASN A 246 14.93 -22.15 14.73
C ASN A 246 15.57 -21.91 13.37
N VAL A 247 16.22 -20.75 13.22
CA VAL A 247 16.89 -20.30 12.00
C VAL A 247 18.42 -20.30 12.13
N LYS A 248 19.10 -20.75 11.08
CA LYS A 248 20.55 -20.55 10.88
C LYS A 248 20.81 -19.45 9.85
N PHE A 249 21.54 -18.43 10.29
CA PHE A 249 22.15 -17.39 9.45
C PHE A 249 23.56 -17.81 8.99
#